data_AF-A0AAU0MMK6-F1
#
_entry.id   AF-A0AAU0MMK6-F1
#
_cell.length_a   1.000
_cell.length_b   1.000
_cell.length_c   1.000
_cell.angle_alpha   90.00
_cell.angle_beta   90.00
_cell.angle_gamma   90.00
#
_symmetry.space_group_name_H-M   'P 1'
#
loop_
_entity.id
_entity.type
_entity.pdbx_description
1 polymer ?
#
loop_
_entity_poly.entity_id
_entity_poly.type
_entity_poly.pdbx_seq_one_letter_code
_entity_poly.pdbx_strand_id
1 'polypeptide(L)'
;MTQINKSTANRLQELYKTDSCARAFFDWIDSRTNGARETKARVASDRANWEYSEIVELFKEFSDLDVGDYIVGRKGAETRISWNFDVKSIASIAKGESSEVRSVPVDAPRDDDEEDQNPEGFMTHSFALRPDVKVDLSLPLDLSDKEADRLAGWVKSLPFGHSPS
;
A
#
# COMPACT_ATOMS: atom_id res chain seq x y z
N MET A 1 -3.05 -2.23 26.05
CA MET A 1 -4.19 -2.51 25.15
C MET A 1 -5.21 -1.42 25.44
N THR A 2 -5.54 -0.63 24.43
CA THR A 2 -6.51 0.47 24.55
C THR A 2 -7.69 0.12 23.66
N GLN A 3 -8.91 0.53 24.04
CA GLN A 3 -10.06 0.39 23.15
C GLN A 3 -10.15 1.62 22.26
N ILE A 4 -10.28 1.41 20.96
CA ILE A 4 -10.60 2.48 20.02
C ILE A 4 -12.06 2.91 20.26
N ASN A 5 -12.38 4.17 19.98
CA ASN A 5 -13.76 4.62 20.08
C ASN A 5 -14.67 3.77 19.17
N LYS A 6 -15.80 3.32 19.71
CA LYS A 6 -16.79 2.50 18.98
C LYS A 6 -17.31 3.19 17.72
N SER A 7 -17.43 4.53 17.72
CA SER A 7 -17.81 5.28 16.52
C SER A 7 -16.75 5.18 15.43
N THR A 8 -15.47 5.28 15.81
CA THR A 8 -14.33 5.12 14.91
C THR A 8 -14.28 3.71 14.33
N ALA A 9 -14.42 2.67 15.17
CA ALA A 9 -14.45 1.29 14.71
C ALA A 9 -15.57 1.03 13.69
N ASN A 10 -16.78 1.53 13.95
CA ASN A 10 -17.90 1.41 13.02
C ASN A 10 -17.62 2.11 11.69
N ARG A 11 -17.02 3.30 11.73
CA ARG A 11 -16.70 4.05 10.52
C ARG A 11 -15.60 3.39 9.69
N LEU A 12 -14.57 2.83 10.32
CA LEU A 12 -13.55 2.03 9.64
C LEU A 12 -14.16 0.81 8.93
N GLN A 13 -15.11 0.13 9.58
CA GLN A 13 -15.82 -1.00 8.98
C GLN A 13 -16.73 -0.58 7.82
N GLU A 14 -17.37 0.57 7.93
CA GLU A 14 -18.16 1.14 6.85
C GLU A 14 -17.28 1.50 5.65
N LEU A 15 -16.12 2.13 5.88
CA LEU A 15 -15.15 2.43 4.84
C LEU A 15 -14.70 1.18 4.10
N TYR A 16 -14.32 0.13 4.82
CA TYR A 16 -13.94 -1.16 4.21
C TYR A 16 -15.05 -1.73 3.30
N LYS A 17 -16.32 -1.57 3.69
CA LYS A 17 -17.48 -2.09 2.94
C LYS A 17 -17.90 -1.22 1.76
N THR A 18 -17.75 0.10 1.86
CA THR A 18 -18.36 1.04 0.90
C THR A 18 -17.34 1.71 -0.03
N ASP A 19 -16.10 1.84 0.41
CA ASP A 19 -15.03 2.50 -0.34
C ASP A 19 -14.02 1.46 -0.84
N SER A 20 -13.86 1.39 -2.17
CA SER A 20 -12.97 0.44 -2.84
C SER A 20 -11.48 0.75 -2.61
N CYS A 21 -11.13 2.03 -2.49
CA CYS A 21 -9.77 2.49 -2.17
C CYS A 21 -9.41 2.10 -0.74
N ALA A 22 -10.30 2.40 0.22
CA ALA A 22 -10.13 2.02 1.61
C ALA A 22 -9.97 0.50 1.77
N ARG A 23 -10.80 -0.28 1.08
CA ARG A 23 -10.72 -1.75 1.11
C ARG A 23 -9.36 -2.26 0.63
N ALA A 24 -8.92 -1.83 -0.55
CA ALA A 24 -7.64 -2.25 -1.10
C ALA A 24 -6.46 -1.82 -0.22
N PHE A 25 -6.55 -0.61 0.36
CA PHE A 25 -5.56 -0.12 1.31
C PHE A 25 -5.47 -1.04 2.55
N PHE A 26 -6.61 -1.37 3.17
CA PHE A 26 -6.64 -2.25 4.34
C PHE A 26 -6.18 -3.67 4.03
N ASP A 27 -6.51 -4.20 2.85
CA ASP A 27 -6.04 -5.52 2.40
C ASP A 27 -4.52 -5.54 2.21
N TRP A 28 -3.96 -4.49 1.60
CA TRP A 28 -2.51 -4.34 1.48
C TRP A 28 -1.84 -4.27 2.85
N ILE A 29 -2.31 -3.39 3.74
CA ILE A 29 -1.75 -3.24 5.09
C ILE A 29 -1.76 -4.57 5.86
N ASP A 30 -2.85 -5.32 5.79
CA ASP A 30 -3.00 -6.59 6.50
C ASP A 30 -2.01 -7.65 5.98
N SER A 31 -1.71 -7.62 4.68
CA SER A 31 -0.69 -8.47 4.06
C SER A 31 0.74 -8.20 4.54
N ARG A 32 1.02 -7.03 5.14
CA ARG A 32 2.38 -6.65 5.56
C ARG A 32 2.83 -7.52 6.73
N THR A 33 4.10 -7.88 6.75
CA THR A 33 4.69 -8.65 7.87
C THR A 33 4.68 -7.81 9.15
N ASN A 34 5.05 -6.53 9.05
CA ASN A 34 5.13 -5.59 10.16
C ASN A 34 4.24 -4.37 9.91
N GLY A 35 3.72 -3.77 10.99
CA GLY A 35 3.06 -2.47 10.91
C GLY A 35 4.07 -1.34 10.76
N ALA A 36 3.72 -0.31 9.98
CA ALA A 36 4.54 0.88 9.82
C ALA A 36 4.12 2.01 10.77
N ARG A 37 5.07 2.83 11.21
CA ARG A 37 4.79 4.06 11.98
C ARG A 37 4.23 5.19 11.14
N GLU A 38 4.67 5.24 9.89
CA GLU A 38 4.24 6.24 8.93
C GLU A 38 3.97 5.52 7.62
N THR A 39 2.95 5.96 6.89
CA THR A 39 2.68 5.47 5.54
C THR A 39 2.68 6.61 4.54
N LYS A 40 3.53 6.51 3.51
CA LYS A 40 3.63 7.53 2.45
C LYS A 40 2.50 7.37 1.46
N ALA A 41 1.91 8.49 1.03
CA ALA A 41 0.77 8.47 0.10
C ALA A 41 1.15 7.86 -1.26
N ARG A 42 2.39 8.09 -1.73
CA ARG A 42 2.92 7.47 -2.94
C ARG A 42 3.02 5.95 -2.81
N VAL A 43 3.63 5.46 -1.72
CA VAL A 43 3.77 4.01 -1.46
C VAL A 43 2.40 3.35 -1.39
N ALA A 44 1.46 3.95 -0.66
CA ALA A 44 0.09 3.44 -0.59
C ALA A 44 -0.63 3.45 -1.95
N SER A 45 -0.43 4.48 -2.76
CA SER A 45 -0.96 4.56 -4.13
C SER A 45 -0.40 3.44 -5.02
N ASP A 46 0.91 3.25 -4.98
CA ASP A 46 1.60 2.21 -5.74
C ASP A 46 1.14 0.80 -5.31
N ARG A 47 1.11 0.55 -3.98
CA ARG A 47 0.84 -0.78 -3.42
C ARG A 47 -0.63 -1.18 -3.39
N ALA A 48 -1.52 -0.24 -3.09
CA ALA A 48 -2.96 -0.49 -3.16
C ALA A 48 -3.48 -0.43 -4.60
N ASN A 49 -2.66 0.04 -5.54
CA ASN A 49 -3.02 0.28 -6.94
C ASN A 49 -4.21 1.25 -7.09
N TRP A 50 -4.13 2.39 -6.39
CA TRP A 50 -5.14 3.46 -6.42
C TRP A 50 -4.51 4.80 -6.77
N GLU A 51 -5.33 5.73 -7.26
CA GLU A 51 -4.87 7.07 -7.60
C GLU A 51 -4.36 7.81 -6.35
N TYR A 52 -3.29 8.57 -6.52
CA TYR A 52 -2.66 9.32 -5.43
C TYR A 52 -3.66 10.24 -4.72
N SER A 53 -4.56 10.88 -5.48
CA SER A 53 -5.59 11.75 -4.91
C SER A 53 -6.57 11.00 -4.02
N GLU A 54 -6.95 9.77 -4.37
CA GLU A 54 -7.88 8.96 -3.58
C GLU A 54 -7.22 8.51 -2.27
N ILE A 55 -5.94 8.14 -2.32
CA ILE A 55 -5.15 7.85 -1.10
C ILE A 55 -5.01 9.08 -0.21
N VAL A 56 -4.84 10.27 -0.79
CA VAL A 56 -4.75 11.51 -0.01
C VAL A 56 -6.07 11.82 0.70
N GLU A 57 -7.21 11.64 0.03
CA GLU A 57 -8.52 11.81 0.67
C GLU A 57 -8.74 10.76 1.78
N LEU A 58 -8.35 9.50 1.53
CA LEU A 58 -8.40 8.44 2.53
C LEU A 58 -7.55 8.77 3.78
N PHE A 59 -6.35 9.34 3.60
CA PHE A 59 -5.50 9.74 4.72
C PHE A 59 -6.08 10.90 5.54
N LYS A 60 -6.75 11.85 4.88
CA LYS A 60 -7.46 12.91 5.60
C LYS A 60 -8.60 12.32 6.42
N GLU A 61 -9.36 11.39 5.86
CA GLU A 61 -10.45 10.72 6.58
C GLU A 61 -9.91 9.90 7.77
N PHE A 62 -8.79 9.21 7.62
CA PHE A 62 -8.11 8.56 8.76
C PHE A 62 -7.70 9.56 9.85
N SER A 63 -7.29 10.77 9.46
CA SER A 63 -6.96 11.83 10.41
C SER A 63 -8.19 12.37 11.14
N ASP A 64 -9.29 12.57 10.43
CA ASP A 64 -10.57 12.96 11.02
C ASP A 64 -11.12 11.89 11.99
N LEU A 65 -10.72 10.64 11.80
CA LEU A 65 -11.06 9.50 12.65
C LEU A 65 -10.11 9.31 13.85
N ASP A 66 -9.10 10.16 14.00
CA ASP A 66 -8.10 10.12 15.07
C ASP A 66 -7.25 8.81 15.09
N VAL A 67 -7.17 8.11 13.95
CA VAL A 67 -6.36 6.89 13.84
C VAL A 67 -4.93 7.17 13.39
N GLY A 68 -4.66 8.38 12.90
CA GLY A 68 -3.34 8.91 12.60
C GLY A 68 -3.37 10.39 12.27
N ASP A 69 -2.22 11.01 12.10
CA ASP A 69 -2.08 12.40 11.70
C ASP A 69 -1.73 12.51 10.22
N TYR A 70 -2.56 13.21 9.45
CA TYR A 70 -2.25 13.53 8.07
C TYR A 70 -1.18 14.64 7.98
N ILE A 71 -0.05 14.33 7.35
CA ILE A 71 1.09 15.24 7.21
C ILE A 71 1.28 15.59 5.74
N VAL A 72 1.02 16.85 5.40
CA VAL A 72 1.26 17.39 4.05
C VAL A 72 2.77 17.54 3.80
N GLY A 73 3.23 16.98 2.68
CA GLY A 73 4.61 17.11 2.23
C GLY A 73 4.99 18.57 1.91
N ARG A 74 6.16 19.03 2.39
CA ARG A 74 6.75 20.34 2.07
C ARG A 74 8.27 20.22 1.92
N LYS A 75 8.88 21.04 1.06
CA LYS A 75 10.34 21.10 0.84
C LYS A 75 10.98 19.73 0.54
N GLY A 76 10.36 18.96 -0.35
CA GLY A 76 10.85 17.63 -0.74
C GLY A 76 10.43 16.48 0.18
N ALA A 77 9.77 16.76 1.32
CA ALA A 77 9.15 15.70 2.11
C ALA A 77 7.86 15.20 1.44
N GLU A 78 7.64 13.89 1.45
CA GLU A 78 6.42 13.27 0.91
C GLU A 78 5.22 13.44 1.86
N THR A 79 4.04 13.55 1.27
CA THR A 79 2.76 13.45 1.97
C THR A 79 2.60 12.06 2.56
N ARG A 80 2.18 11.99 3.81
CA ARG A 80 2.10 10.74 4.57
C ARG A 80 1.09 10.83 5.70
N ILE A 81 0.72 9.68 6.24
CA ILE A 81 0.01 9.57 7.51
C ILE A 81 0.96 9.04 8.57
N SER A 82 0.96 9.63 9.76
CA SER A 82 1.64 9.09 10.94
C SER A 82 0.62 8.38 11.81
N TRP A 83 0.81 7.10 12.09
CA TRP A 83 -0.20 6.30 12.77
C TRP A 83 -0.17 6.52 14.29
N ASN A 84 -1.34 6.73 14.89
CA ASN A 84 -1.49 6.78 16.35
C ASN A 84 -1.54 5.36 16.96
N PHE A 85 -1.95 4.40 16.13
CA PHE A 85 -2.14 3.01 16.50
C PHE A 85 -1.48 2.07 15.49
N ASP A 86 -1.21 0.85 15.92
CA ASP A 86 -0.69 -0.19 15.03
C ASP A 86 -1.62 -0.38 13.82
N VAL A 87 -1.07 -0.16 12.62
CA VAL A 87 -1.83 -0.12 11.37
C VAL A 87 -2.48 -1.47 11.04
N LYS A 88 -1.88 -2.58 11.47
CA LYS A 88 -2.49 -3.91 11.35
C LYS A 88 -3.72 -4.07 12.23
N SER A 89 -3.65 -3.56 13.47
CA SER A 89 -4.80 -3.55 14.37
C SER A 89 -5.95 -2.70 13.80
N ILE A 90 -5.65 -1.57 13.15
CA ILE A 90 -6.64 -0.75 12.44
C ILE A 90 -7.28 -1.56 11.29
N ALA A 91 -6.48 -2.26 10.48
CA ALA A 91 -6.98 -3.10 9.40
C ALA A 91 -7.89 -4.23 9.90
N SER A 92 -7.49 -4.94 10.97
CA SER A 92 -8.33 -5.98 11.59
C SER A 92 -9.65 -5.42 12.13
N ILE A 93 -9.65 -4.19 12.66
CA ILE A 93 -10.88 -3.51 13.10
C ILE A 93 -11.77 -3.17 11.91
N ALA A 94 -11.20 -2.65 10.83
CA ALA A 94 -11.91 -2.32 9.58
C ALA A 94 -12.55 -3.58 8.94
N LYS A 95 -11.87 -4.72 9.00
CA LYS A 95 -12.40 -6.03 8.55
C LYS A 95 -13.46 -6.61 9.50
N GLY A 96 -13.57 -6.09 10.72
CA GLY A 96 -14.48 -6.60 11.75
C GLY A 96 -13.98 -7.85 12.47
N GLU A 97 -12.69 -8.15 12.34
CA GLU A 97 -12.03 -9.32 12.95
C GLU A 97 -11.57 -9.04 14.40
N SER A 98 -11.37 -7.77 14.74
CA SER A 98 -10.97 -7.33 16.07
C SER A 98 -11.72 -6.07 16.49
N SER A 99 -11.78 -5.83 17.80
CA SER A 99 -12.22 -4.55 18.39
C SER A 99 -11.12 -3.91 19.26
N GLU A 100 -9.96 -4.55 19.34
CA GLU A 100 -8.86 -4.14 20.18
C GLU A 100 -7.79 -3.43 19.34
N VAL A 101 -7.35 -2.26 19.78
CA VAL A 101 -6.29 -1.52 19.13
C VAL A 101 -4.98 -1.65 19.92
N ARG A 102 -3.89 -1.86 19.19
CA ARG A 102 -2.54 -1.91 19.76
C ARG A 102 -1.85 -0.58 19.54
N SER A 103 -1.02 -0.19 20.50
CA SER A 103 -0.10 0.93 20.33
C SER A 103 0.90 0.60 19.23
N VAL A 104 1.34 1.59 18.47
CA VAL A 104 2.38 1.40 17.47
C VAL A 104 3.64 0.84 18.15
N PRO A 105 4.21 -0.28 17.67
CA PRO A 105 5.43 -0.84 18.24
C PRO A 105 6.55 0.20 18.27
N VAL A 106 7.35 0.19 19.34
CA VAL A 106 8.46 1.17 19.52
C VAL A 106 9.51 1.03 18.42
N ASP A 107 9.68 -0.20 17.92
CA ASP A 107 10.59 -0.57 16.83
C ASP A 107 9.87 -0.75 15.49
N ALA A 108 8.63 -0.22 15.35
CA ALA A 108 7.94 -0.30 14.07
C ALA A 108 8.72 0.48 13.01
N PRO A 109 8.97 -0.12 11.84
CA PRO A 109 9.65 0.54 10.73
C PRO A 109 8.88 1.80 10.30
N ARG A 110 9.58 2.83 9.82
CA ARG A 110 8.95 3.84 8.96
C ARG A 110 8.75 3.23 7.59
N ASP A 111 7.85 3.76 6.76
CA ASP A 111 7.66 3.25 5.39
C ASP A 111 8.95 3.29 4.52
N ASP A 112 9.98 4.02 4.94
CA ASP A 112 11.33 3.99 4.33
C ASP A 112 12.16 2.75 4.72
N ASP A 113 11.74 1.97 5.70
CA ASP A 113 12.45 0.78 6.21
C ASP A 113 11.85 -0.54 5.70
N GLU A 114 10.76 -0.50 4.91
CA GLU A 114 10.61 -1.52 3.87
C GLU A 114 11.63 -1.14 2.80
N GLU A 115 12.88 -1.53 3.03
CA GLU A 115 13.92 -1.54 2.01
C GLU A 115 13.25 -1.95 0.70
N ASP A 116 13.39 -1.10 -0.30
CA ASP A 116 13.13 -1.42 -1.69
C ASP A 116 13.76 -2.80 -1.90
N GLN A 117 12.96 -3.89 -1.86
CA GLN A 117 13.48 -5.26 -1.92
C GLN A 117 14.07 -5.57 -3.30
N ASN A 118 14.26 -4.55 -4.12
CA ASN A 118 15.13 -4.61 -5.26
C ASN A 118 16.55 -4.90 -4.76
N PRO A 119 17.16 -5.99 -5.27
CA PRO A 119 18.58 -6.22 -5.05
C PRO A 119 19.38 -4.95 -5.41
N GLU A 120 20.49 -4.70 -4.72
CA GLU A 120 21.38 -3.59 -5.10
C GLU A 120 21.68 -3.66 -6.61
N GLY A 121 21.41 -2.56 -7.32
CA GLY A 121 21.55 -2.50 -8.77
C GLY A 121 20.27 -2.79 -9.57
N PHE A 122 19.10 -2.93 -8.93
CA PHE A 122 17.81 -3.13 -9.60
C PHE A 122 16.82 -1.99 -9.31
N MET A 123 15.88 -1.77 -10.21
CA MET A 123 14.75 -0.85 -10.06
C MET A 123 13.44 -1.49 -10.50
N THR A 124 12.33 -1.14 -9.84
CA THR A 124 10.98 -1.59 -10.21
C THR A 124 10.38 -0.67 -11.26
N HIS A 125 9.93 -1.26 -12.36
CA HIS A 125 9.15 -0.60 -13.40
C HIS A 125 7.70 -1.07 -13.37
N SER A 126 6.78 -0.17 -13.06
CA SER A 126 5.34 -0.43 -13.12
C SER A 126 4.77 -0.09 -14.49
N PHE A 127 4.00 -1.02 -15.06
CA PHE A 127 3.32 -0.85 -16.34
C PHE A 127 1.84 -1.23 -16.22
N ALA A 128 0.93 -0.34 -16.63
CA ALA A 128 -0.50 -0.65 -16.67
C ALA A 128 -0.83 -1.44 -17.94
N LEU A 129 -1.02 -2.77 -17.81
CA LEU A 129 -1.43 -3.63 -18.93
C LEU A 129 -2.89 -3.43 -19.33
N ARG A 130 -3.76 -3.20 -18.34
CA ARG A 130 -5.20 -2.96 -18.47
C ARG A 130 -5.65 -1.94 -17.40
N PRO A 131 -6.84 -1.33 -17.52
CA PRO A 131 -7.33 -0.36 -16.53
C PRO A 131 -7.33 -0.89 -15.08
N ASP A 132 -7.53 -2.19 -14.90
CA ASP A 132 -7.59 -2.90 -13.62
C ASP A 132 -6.34 -3.76 -13.33
N VAL A 133 -5.36 -3.80 -14.24
CA VAL A 133 -4.17 -4.66 -14.11
C VAL A 133 -2.90 -3.88 -14.38
N LYS A 134 -2.13 -3.65 -13.31
CA LYS A 134 -0.73 -3.23 -13.38
C LYS A 134 0.19 -4.42 -13.17
N VAL A 135 1.36 -4.35 -13.79
CA VAL A 135 2.46 -5.30 -13.58
C VAL A 135 3.71 -4.55 -13.18
N ASP A 136 4.40 -5.09 -12.19
CA ASP A 136 5.66 -4.56 -11.71
C ASP A 136 6.79 -5.48 -12.16
N LEU A 137 7.83 -4.90 -12.73
CA LEU A 137 9.01 -5.60 -13.25
C LEU A 137 10.25 -5.03 -12.56
N SER A 138 10.91 -5.84 -11.72
CA SER A 138 12.23 -5.49 -11.19
C SER A 138 13.31 -5.79 -12.23
N LEU A 139 13.96 -4.74 -12.75
CA LEU A 139 14.98 -4.81 -13.80
C LEU A 139 16.31 -4.23 -13.30
N PRO A 140 17.46 -4.70 -13.81
CA PRO A 140 18.76 -4.09 -13.51
C PRO A 140 18.82 -2.61 -13.94
N LEU A 141 19.53 -1.78 -13.18
CA LEU A 141 19.77 -0.36 -13.47
C LEU A 141 20.57 -0.14 -14.76
N ASP A 142 21.38 -1.12 -15.14
CA ASP A 142 22.26 -1.10 -16.31
C ASP A 142 21.72 -1.95 -17.49
N LEU A 143 20.41 -2.26 -17.48
CA LEU A 143 19.76 -3.01 -18.54
C LEU A 143 20.02 -2.39 -19.92
N SER A 144 20.67 -3.14 -20.80
CA SER A 144 20.96 -2.70 -22.17
C SER A 144 19.79 -2.94 -23.14
N ASP A 145 19.79 -2.21 -24.26
CA ASP A 145 18.77 -2.39 -25.32
C ASP A 145 18.65 -3.85 -25.80
N LYS A 146 19.78 -4.57 -25.90
CA LYS A 146 19.80 -5.97 -26.31
C LYS A 146 19.12 -6.89 -25.29
N GLU A 147 19.28 -6.60 -24.00
CA GLU A 147 18.64 -7.37 -22.93
C GLU A 147 17.16 -7.06 -22.84
N ALA A 148 16.79 -5.79 -23.03
CA ALA A 148 15.40 -5.37 -23.14
C ALA A 148 14.68 -6.07 -24.32
N ASP A 149 15.32 -6.11 -25.50
CA ASP A 149 14.79 -6.83 -26.68
C ASP A 149 14.64 -8.33 -26.41
N ARG A 150 15.62 -8.94 -25.73
CA ARG A 150 15.58 -10.35 -25.35
C ARG A 150 14.44 -10.65 -24.36
N LEU A 151 14.26 -9.79 -23.36
CA LEU A 151 13.18 -9.89 -22.39
C LEU A 151 11.81 -9.77 -23.08
N ALA A 152 11.65 -8.77 -23.96
CA ALA A 152 10.44 -8.60 -24.74
C ALA A 152 10.14 -9.81 -25.64
N GLY A 153 11.16 -10.37 -26.27
CA GLY A 153 11.05 -11.61 -27.06
C GLY A 153 10.59 -12.80 -26.22
N TRP A 154 11.13 -12.96 -25.02
CA TRP A 154 10.72 -14.00 -24.08
C TRP A 154 9.25 -13.85 -23.66
N VAL A 155 8.82 -12.64 -23.25
CA VAL A 155 7.40 -12.38 -22.89
C VAL A 155 6.46 -12.74 -24.04
N LYS A 156 6.81 -12.42 -25.29
CA LYS A 156 6.02 -12.78 -26.49
C LYS A 156 5.95 -14.27 -26.75
N SER A 157 6.91 -15.05 -26.26
CA SER A 157 6.99 -16.50 -26.46
C SER A 157 6.25 -17.32 -25.40
N LEU A 158 5.75 -16.67 -24.33
CA LEU A 158 5.06 -17.36 -23.25
C LEU A 158 3.76 -18.01 -23.76
N PRO A 159 3.51 -19.29 -23.45
CA PRO A 159 2.25 -19.93 -23.80
C PRO A 159 1.15 -19.40 -22.88
N PHE A 160 0.33 -18.49 -23.39
CA PHE A 160 -0.91 -18.10 -22.71
C PHE A 160 -1.96 -19.15 -23.05
N GLY A 161 -2.37 -19.92 -22.03
CA GLY A 161 -3.29 -21.04 -22.17
C GLY A 161 -4.59 -20.63 -22.87
N HIS A 162 -4.81 -21.13 -24.07
CA HIS A 162 -6.16 -21.25 -24.61
C HIS A 162 -6.79 -22.42 -23.86
N SER A 163 -7.74 -22.17 -22.97
CA SER A 163 -8.67 -23.24 -22.56
C SER A 163 -9.33 -23.77 -23.84
N PRO A 164 -9.23 -25.07 -24.15
CA PRO A 164 -9.99 -25.63 -25.26
C PRO A 164 -11.48 -25.46 -24.94
N SER A 165 -12.18 -24.78 -25.85
CA SER A 165 -13.63 -24.62 -25.87
C SER A 165 -14.37 -25.96 -25.83
#